data_AF-A0A1B8GPA9-F1
#
_entry.id   AF-A0A1B8GPA9-F1
#
_cell.length_a   1.000
_cell.length_b   1.000
_cell.length_c   1.000
_cell.angle_alpha   90.00
_cell.angle_beta   90.00
_cell.angle_gamma   90.00
#
_symmetry.space_group_name_H-M   'P 1'
#
loop_
_entity.id
_entity.type
_entity.pdbx_description
1 polymer ?
#
loop_
_entity_poly.entity_id
_entity_poly.type
_entity_poly.pdbx_seq_one_letter_code
_entity_poly.pdbx_strand_id
1 'polypeptide(L)'
;MVRIIAGSFHHMVMALLLDRRGDDVMITEEVVREAARNSESGTEVMKLLLDRRGDDVTITEEVVKTAAGNAGSGKEVMELLLDRRGDEVMITEEVIKTAAGNSGCGSWVIELLLDRRGDDVTITNELSTQQHGMRNAQCDISTGNVIINQKDGNPRGMPS
;
A
#
# COMPACT_ATOMS: atom_id res chain seq x y z
N MET A 1 16.02 -15.15 -11.50
CA MET A 1 16.10 -14.10 -12.55
C MET A 1 14.86 -13.20 -12.54
N VAL A 2 13.65 -13.75 -12.68
CA VAL A 2 12.37 -13.00 -12.68
C VAL A 2 12.22 -12.08 -11.45
N ARG A 3 12.58 -12.57 -10.27
CA ARG A 3 12.61 -11.79 -9.01
C ARG A 3 13.38 -10.47 -9.13
N ILE A 4 14.59 -10.50 -9.69
CA ILE A 4 15.45 -9.31 -9.81
C ILE A 4 14.80 -8.30 -10.78
N ILE A 5 14.14 -8.80 -11.82
CA ILE A 5 13.47 -7.96 -12.81
C ILE A 5 12.25 -7.27 -12.21
N ALA A 6 11.49 -7.95 -11.36
CA ALA A 6 10.39 -7.34 -10.63
C ALA A 6 10.86 -6.23 -9.65
N GLY A 7 11.98 -6.46 -8.95
CA GLY A 7 12.46 -5.54 -7.91
C GLY A 7 13.42 -4.43 -8.35
N SER A 8 14.04 -4.51 -9.53
CA SER A 8 15.16 -3.62 -9.89
C SER A 8 15.12 -3.05 -11.31
N PHE A 9 14.27 -3.56 -12.20
CA PHE A 9 14.25 -3.13 -13.59
C PHE A 9 12.94 -2.40 -13.94
N HIS A 10 13.03 -1.54 -14.95
CA HIS A 10 11.86 -0.88 -15.54
C HIS A 10 10.83 -1.92 -16.00
N HIS A 11 9.55 -1.61 -15.80
CA HIS A 11 8.41 -2.46 -16.16
C HIS A 11 8.44 -3.01 -17.60
N MET A 12 9.12 -2.32 -18.52
CA MET A 12 9.32 -2.75 -19.91
C MET A 12 10.03 -4.12 -20.02
N VAL A 13 11.00 -4.40 -19.14
CA VAL A 13 11.71 -5.68 -19.13
C VAL A 13 10.80 -6.80 -18.64
N MET A 14 9.96 -6.51 -17.64
CA MET A 14 8.97 -7.46 -17.16
C MET A 14 7.90 -7.75 -18.22
N ALA A 15 7.42 -6.72 -18.92
CA ALA A 15 6.49 -6.89 -20.04
C ALA A 15 7.07 -7.81 -21.13
N LEU A 16 8.31 -7.56 -21.57
CA LEU A 16 8.98 -8.38 -22.59
C LEU A 16 9.19 -9.83 -22.14
N LEU A 17 9.49 -10.07 -20.85
CA LEU A 17 9.61 -11.41 -20.32
C LEU A 17 8.29 -12.16 -20.36
N LEU A 18 7.21 -11.51 -19.92
CA LEU A 18 5.86 -12.09 -19.97
C LEU A 18 5.41 -12.32 -21.41
N ASP A 19 5.71 -11.41 -22.35
CA ASP A 19 5.35 -11.57 -23.76
C ASP A 19 6.09 -12.74 -24.44
N ARG A 20 7.37 -12.94 -24.09
CA ARG A 20 8.19 -13.99 -24.73
C ARG A 20 8.05 -15.35 -24.10
N ARG A 21 7.85 -15.41 -22.79
CA ARG A 21 7.85 -16.68 -22.04
C ARG A 21 6.47 -17.03 -21.47
N GLY A 22 5.51 -16.12 -21.48
CA GLY A 22 4.13 -16.38 -21.08
C GLY A 22 4.05 -17.18 -19.77
N ASP A 23 3.47 -18.37 -19.87
CA ASP A 23 3.23 -19.30 -18.77
C ASP A 23 4.51 -19.97 -18.22
N ASP A 24 5.60 -20.00 -18.99
CA ASP A 24 6.91 -20.51 -18.53
C ASP A 24 7.58 -19.60 -17.49
N VAL A 25 6.99 -18.42 -17.24
CA VAL A 25 7.38 -17.53 -16.14
C VAL A 25 6.62 -17.96 -14.90
N MET A 26 7.30 -18.55 -13.92
CA MET A 26 6.68 -18.79 -12.62
C MET A 26 6.59 -17.49 -11.83
N ILE A 27 5.36 -17.09 -11.49
CA ILE A 27 5.09 -15.98 -10.58
C ILE A 27 4.99 -16.56 -9.17
N THR A 28 6.06 -16.38 -8.39
CA THR A 28 6.07 -16.79 -6.98
C THR A 28 5.70 -15.60 -6.11
N GLU A 29 5.29 -15.86 -4.87
CA GLU A 29 5.09 -14.82 -3.85
C GLU A 29 6.30 -13.88 -3.77
N GLU A 30 7.51 -14.42 -3.87
CA GLU A 30 8.74 -13.62 -3.83
C GLU A 30 8.83 -12.61 -4.99
N VAL A 31 8.40 -12.98 -6.20
CA VAL A 31 8.34 -12.08 -7.36
C VAL A 31 7.33 -10.96 -7.12
N VAL A 32 6.16 -11.30 -6.58
CA VAL A 32 5.10 -10.33 -6.25
C VAL A 32 5.58 -9.37 -5.16
N ARG A 33 6.24 -9.89 -4.11
CA ARG A 33 6.81 -9.09 -3.03
C ARG A 33 7.90 -8.13 -3.55
N GLU A 34 8.78 -8.56 -4.45
CA GLU A 34 9.76 -7.66 -5.06
C GLU A 34 9.11 -6.60 -5.96
N ALA A 35 8.05 -6.95 -6.69
CA ALA A 35 7.27 -5.96 -7.44
C ALA A 35 6.64 -4.92 -6.50
N ALA A 36 6.06 -5.35 -5.38
CA ALA A 36 5.49 -4.45 -4.36
C ALA A 36 6.56 -3.56 -3.69
N ARG A 37 7.80 -4.06 -3.55
CA ARG A 37 8.93 -3.33 -2.98
C ARG A 37 9.53 -2.29 -3.94
N ASN A 38 9.35 -2.47 -5.24
CA ASN A 38 9.98 -1.63 -6.24
C ASN A 38 9.42 -0.20 -6.16
N SER A 39 10.26 0.76 -5.75
CA SER A 39 9.86 2.15 -5.52
C SER A 39 9.74 2.98 -6.79
N GLU A 40 10.35 2.54 -7.89
CA GLU A 40 10.44 3.31 -9.14
C GLU A 40 9.46 2.82 -10.21
N SER A 41 9.16 1.52 -10.25
CA SER A 41 8.26 0.90 -11.24
C SER A 41 7.34 -0.14 -10.64
N GLY A 42 7.19 -0.16 -9.31
CA GLY A 42 6.38 -1.18 -8.63
C GLY A 42 4.92 -1.16 -9.07
N THR A 43 4.37 0.02 -9.29
CA THR A 43 2.99 0.19 -9.78
C THR A 43 2.79 -0.48 -11.14
N GLU A 44 3.64 -0.17 -12.12
CA GLU A 44 3.53 -0.73 -13.47
C GLU A 44 3.84 -2.22 -13.50
N VAL A 45 4.84 -2.68 -12.75
CA VAL A 45 5.18 -4.10 -12.64
C VAL A 45 4.03 -4.88 -12.00
N MET A 46 3.47 -4.39 -10.89
CA MET A 46 2.34 -5.03 -10.21
C MET A 46 1.10 -5.05 -11.10
N LYS A 47 0.82 -3.95 -11.81
CA LYS A 47 -0.27 -3.89 -12.78
C LYS A 47 -0.11 -4.94 -13.89
N LEU A 48 1.09 -5.07 -14.47
CA LEU A 48 1.38 -6.08 -15.50
C LEU A 48 1.19 -7.51 -14.98
N LEU A 49 1.64 -7.78 -13.75
CA LEU A 49 1.47 -9.08 -13.12
C LEU A 49 -0.01 -9.41 -12.93
N LEU A 50 -0.80 -8.48 -12.39
CA LEU A 50 -2.24 -8.66 -12.18
C LEU A 50 -3.02 -8.75 -13.50
N ASP A 51 -2.67 -7.95 -14.51
CA ASP A 51 -3.35 -7.95 -15.82
C ASP A 51 -3.12 -9.22 -16.62
N ARG A 52 -1.88 -9.75 -16.59
CA ARG A 52 -1.47 -10.85 -17.47
C ARG A 52 -1.43 -12.20 -16.79
N ARG A 53 -1.21 -12.23 -15.47
CA ARG A 53 -0.97 -13.43 -14.66
C ARG A 53 -1.74 -13.38 -13.34
N GLY A 54 -2.91 -12.73 -13.34
CA GLY A 54 -3.72 -12.49 -12.13
C GLY A 54 -3.96 -13.75 -11.29
N ASP A 55 -4.31 -14.86 -11.94
CA ASP A 55 -4.58 -16.15 -11.26
C ASP A 55 -3.35 -16.75 -10.58
N ASP A 56 -2.14 -16.41 -11.05
CA ASP A 56 -0.87 -16.87 -10.46
C ASP A 56 -0.37 -15.93 -9.37
N VAL A 57 -0.92 -14.72 -9.27
CA VAL A 57 -0.57 -13.76 -8.23
C VAL A 57 -1.31 -14.12 -6.95
N THR A 58 -0.56 -14.48 -5.92
CA THR A 58 -1.07 -14.64 -4.55
C THR A 58 -0.76 -13.40 -3.74
N ILE A 59 -1.78 -12.79 -3.14
CA ILE A 59 -1.60 -11.65 -2.23
C ILE A 59 -1.52 -12.16 -0.80
N THR A 60 -0.31 -12.12 -0.23
CA THR A 60 -0.05 -12.48 1.17
C THR A 60 0.06 -11.23 2.03
N GLU A 61 -0.05 -11.39 3.35
CA GLU A 61 0.18 -10.29 4.30
C GLU A 61 1.55 -9.63 4.09
N GLU A 62 2.60 -10.42 3.82
CA GLU A 62 3.95 -9.89 3.58
C GLU A 62 4.02 -9.03 2.30
N VAL A 63 3.27 -9.37 1.25
CA VAL A 63 3.16 -8.52 0.06
C VAL A 63 2.48 -7.20 0.40
N VAL A 64 1.38 -7.23 1.15
CA VAL A 64 0.62 -6.05 1.58
C VAL A 64 1.48 -5.16 2.49
N LYS A 65 2.16 -5.75 3.47
CA LYS A 65 3.11 -5.07 4.37
C LYS A 65 4.25 -4.41 3.58
N THR A 66 4.80 -5.12 2.59
CA THR A 66 5.85 -4.60 1.72
C THR A 66 5.37 -3.39 0.90
N ALA A 67 4.16 -3.47 0.34
CA ALA A 67 3.55 -2.35 -0.39
C ALA A 67 3.31 -1.14 0.54
N ALA A 68 2.78 -1.36 1.74
CA ALA A 68 2.56 -0.32 2.75
C ALA A 68 3.87 0.37 3.18
N GLY A 69 4.97 -0.38 3.23
CA GLY A 69 6.31 0.13 3.56
C GLY A 69 7.07 0.75 2.38
N ASN A 70 6.53 0.72 1.16
CA ASN A 70 7.19 1.28 -0.02
C ASN A 70 7.00 2.81 -0.05
N ALA A 71 8.11 3.54 0.10
CA ALA A 71 8.12 5.01 0.18
C ALA A 71 7.94 5.73 -1.16
N GLY A 72 8.05 5.02 -2.30
CA GLY A 72 7.97 5.61 -3.63
C GLY A 72 6.68 5.28 -4.38
N SER A 73 6.28 4.00 -4.40
CA SER A 73 5.10 3.51 -5.14
C SER A 73 4.07 2.85 -4.22
N GLY A 74 4.23 2.93 -2.90
CA GLY A 74 3.43 2.14 -1.95
C GLY A 74 1.94 2.46 -1.99
N LYS A 75 1.57 3.74 -2.16
CA LYS A 75 0.17 4.16 -2.24
C LYS A 75 -0.52 3.54 -3.46
N GLU A 76 0.07 3.71 -4.64
CA GLU A 76 -0.49 3.26 -5.91
C GLU A 76 -0.53 1.73 -5.99
N VAL A 77 0.49 1.05 -5.45
CA VAL A 77 0.47 -0.41 -5.34
C VAL A 77 -0.64 -0.86 -4.39
N MET A 78 -0.81 -0.24 -3.22
CA MET A 78 -1.89 -0.57 -2.29
C MET A 78 -3.27 -0.33 -2.90
N GLU A 79 -3.45 0.76 -3.65
CA GLU A 79 -4.67 1.05 -4.39
C GLU A 79 -4.99 -0.05 -5.42
N LEU A 80 -4.00 -0.46 -6.23
CA LEU A 80 -4.16 -1.56 -7.18
C LEU A 80 -4.55 -2.89 -6.51
N LEU A 81 -3.93 -3.21 -5.37
CA LEU A 81 -4.23 -4.44 -4.63
C LEU A 81 -5.66 -4.42 -4.07
N LEU A 82 -6.09 -3.30 -3.48
CA LEU A 82 -7.46 -3.15 -2.96
C LEU A 82 -8.51 -3.20 -4.08
N ASP A 83 -8.25 -2.55 -5.21
CA ASP A 83 -9.22 -2.46 -6.30
C ASP A 83 -9.41 -3.79 -7.05
N ARG A 84 -8.35 -4.59 -7.16
CA ARG A 84 -8.37 -5.82 -7.98
C ARG A 84 -8.46 -7.10 -7.16
N ARG A 85 -7.94 -7.07 -5.93
CA ARG A 85 -7.81 -8.23 -5.04
C ARG A 85 -8.22 -7.89 -3.60
N GLY A 86 -9.13 -6.93 -3.43
CA GLY A 86 -9.53 -6.42 -2.11
C GLY A 86 -9.93 -7.50 -1.10
N ASP A 87 -10.59 -8.56 -1.56
CA ASP A 87 -11.01 -9.69 -0.71
C ASP A 87 -9.83 -10.51 -0.16
N GLU A 88 -8.67 -10.47 -0.82
CA GLU A 88 -7.45 -11.16 -0.38
C GLU A 88 -6.52 -10.26 0.42
N VAL A 89 -6.74 -8.94 0.37
CA VAL A 89 -5.94 -7.98 1.12
C VAL A 89 -6.34 -8.04 2.59
N MET A 90 -5.44 -8.61 3.40
CA MET A 90 -5.54 -8.61 4.86
C MET A 90 -4.87 -7.37 5.44
N ILE A 91 -5.66 -6.52 6.10
CA ILE A 91 -5.15 -5.34 6.79
C ILE A 91 -4.94 -5.70 8.27
N THR A 92 -3.70 -6.02 8.62
CA THR A 92 -3.31 -6.35 9.99
C THR A 92 -2.70 -5.15 10.69
N GLU A 93 -2.58 -5.22 12.02
CA GLU A 93 -1.91 -4.19 12.81
C GLU A 93 -0.46 -3.93 12.33
N GLU A 94 0.24 -4.97 11.90
CA GLU A 94 1.61 -4.88 11.38
C GLU A 94 1.68 -4.13 10.05
N VAL A 95 0.68 -4.28 9.17
CA VAL A 95 0.55 -3.49 7.94
C VAL A 95 0.37 -2.01 8.29
N ILE A 96 -0.50 -1.70 9.25
CA ILE A 96 -0.76 -0.33 9.69
C ILE A 96 0.49 0.30 10.33
N LYS A 97 1.19 -0.41 11.22
CA LYS A 97 2.46 0.04 11.80
C LYS A 97 3.52 0.31 10.73
N THR A 98 3.60 -0.57 9.73
CA THR A 98 4.54 -0.41 8.62
C THR A 98 4.22 0.83 7.79
N ALA A 99 2.95 1.06 7.48
CA ALA A 99 2.51 2.30 6.83
C ALA A 99 2.81 3.53 7.69
N ALA A 100 2.53 3.49 9.00
CA ALA A 100 2.77 4.61 9.91
C ALA A 100 4.27 4.97 10.02
N GLY A 101 5.15 3.96 9.95
CA GLY A 101 6.60 4.15 9.92
C GLY A 101 7.18 4.58 8.56
N ASN A 102 6.37 4.56 7.48
CA ASN A 102 6.81 4.93 6.14
C ASN A 102 6.71 6.45 5.93
N SER A 103 7.83 7.15 6.08
CA SER A 103 7.92 8.62 5.95
C SER A 103 7.71 9.16 4.53
N GLY A 104 7.67 8.30 3.51
CA GLY A 104 7.39 8.69 2.12
C GLY A 104 5.89 8.73 1.82
N CYS A 105 5.29 7.55 1.68
CA CYS A 105 3.88 7.40 1.27
C CYS A 105 2.94 6.95 2.40
N GLY A 106 3.45 6.74 3.62
CA GLY A 106 2.72 6.08 4.70
C GLY A 106 1.40 6.73 5.09
N SER A 107 1.36 8.05 5.20
CA SER A 107 0.13 8.79 5.53
C SER A 107 -0.96 8.58 4.48
N TRP A 108 -0.58 8.54 3.20
CA TRP A 108 -1.51 8.32 2.09
C TRP A 108 -2.03 6.88 2.04
N VAL A 109 -1.19 5.91 2.43
CA VAL A 109 -1.60 4.50 2.55
C VAL A 109 -2.61 4.35 3.69
N ILE A 110 -2.38 4.97 4.85
CA ILE A 110 -3.32 4.92 5.97
C ILE A 110 -4.65 5.58 5.60
N GLU A 111 -4.61 6.74 4.95
CA GLU A 111 -5.82 7.43 4.45
C GLU A 111 -6.62 6.52 3.51
N LEU A 112 -5.95 5.90 2.52
CA LEU A 112 -6.58 4.96 1.59
C LEU A 112 -7.23 3.76 2.29
N LEU A 113 -6.56 3.20 3.30
CA LEU A 113 -7.08 2.06 4.07
C LEU A 113 -8.30 2.42 4.90
N LEU A 114 -8.31 3.61 5.50
CA LEU A 114 -9.46 4.11 6.24
C LEU A 114 -10.66 4.39 5.33
N ASP A 115 -10.40 4.95 4.15
CA ASP A 115 -11.45 5.25 3.16
C ASP A 115 -12.12 3.98 2.61
N ARG A 116 -11.35 2.92 2.35
CA ARG A 116 -11.87 1.69 1.72
C ARG A 116 -12.24 0.57 2.69
N ARG A 117 -11.61 0.52 3.85
CA ARG A 117 -11.70 -0.60 4.81
C ARG A 117 -11.81 -0.11 6.26
N GLY A 118 -12.35 1.09 6.48
CA GLY A 118 -12.43 1.72 7.82
C GLY A 118 -13.03 0.83 8.90
N ASP A 119 -13.96 -0.07 8.56
CA ASP A 119 -14.57 -1.03 9.51
C ASP A 119 -13.62 -2.19 9.90
N ASP A 120 -12.66 -2.54 9.03
CA ASP A 120 -11.66 -3.60 9.27
C ASP A 120 -10.39 -3.05 9.93
N VAL A 121 -10.13 -1.75 9.81
CA VAL A 121 -9.00 -1.09 10.45
C VAL A 121 -9.37 -0.79 11.91
N THR A 122 -9.13 -1.78 12.78
CA THR A 122 -9.24 -1.57 14.23
C THR A 122 -8.01 -0.77 14.69
N ILE A 123 -8.07 0.56 14.57
CA ILE A 123 -7.07 1.44 15.19
C ILE A 123 -7.25 1.32 16.71
N THR A 124 -6.47 0.46 17.35
CA THR A 124 -6.30 0.53 18.80
C THR A 124 -5.72 1.91 19.14
N ASN A 125 -6.35 2.60 20.09
CA ASN A 125 -6.16 4.01 20.48
C ASN A 125 -4.71 4.45 20.83
N GLU A 126 -3.71 3.60 20.66
CA GLU A 126 -2.29 3.92 20.83
C GLU A 126 -1.70 4.66 19.61
N LEU A 127 -2.37 4.59 18.45
CA LEU A 127 -1.95 5.24 17.20
C LEU A 127 -2.50 6.66 17.01
N SER A 128 -3.13 7.28 18.02
CA SER A 128 -3.82 8.58 17.91
C SER A 128 -3.24 9.69 18.80
N THR A 129 -1.93 9.74 19.04
CA THR A 129 -1.31 10.84 19.84
C THR A 129 -0.16 11.66 19.22
N GLN A 130 0.14 11.61 17.91
CA GLN A 130 0.89 12.70 17.23
C GLN A 130 0.33 13.31 15.91
N GLN A 131 -0.49 14.36 16.03
CA GLN A 131 -0.74 15.43 15.05
C GLN A 131 -1.41 16.54 15.83
N HIS A 132 -0.61 17.53 16.19
CA HIS A 132 -0.97 18.93 16.08
C HIS A 132 0.35 19.69 16.00
N GLY A 133 0.74 20.10 14.79
CA GLY A 133 1.93 20.95 14.68
C GLY A 133 2.55 21.15 13.32
N MET A 134 1.98 20.61 12.24
CA MET A 134 2.42 20.99 10.91
C MET A 134 1.16 21.28 10.12
N ARG A 135 0.97 22.55 9.72
CA ARG A 135 -0.20 22.89 8.91
C ARG A 135 -0.01 22.19 7.57
N ASN A 136 -0.74 21.08 7.45
CA ASN A 136 -0.81 20.07 6.40
C ASN A 136 0.34 19.04 6.46
N ALA A 137 0.09 17.98 7.26
CA ALA A 137 0.82 16.71 7.38
C ALA A 137 2.35 16.81 7.18
N GLN A 138 3.07 17.02 8.28
CA GLN A 138 4.50 16.79 8.28
C GLN A 138 4.87 15.90 9.47
N CYS A 139 5.70 14.92 9.14
CA CYS A 139 6.10 13.80 9.97
C CYS A 139 7.28 14.22 10.86
N ASP A 140 7.20 14.00 12.18
CA ASP A 140 8.34 14.19 13.07
C ASP A 140 9.08 12.85 13.23
N ILE A 141 10.27 12.77 12.64
CA ILE A 141 10.99 11.52 12.33
C ILE A 141 11.69 10.88 13.55
N SER A 142 11.51 11.43 14.76
CA SER A 142 12.25 11.01 15.95
C SER A 142 11.51 10.03 16.87
N THR A 143 10.18 9.90 16.74
CA THR A 143 9.37 9.11 17.69
C THR A 143 8.35 8.16 17.07
N GLY A 144 8.08 8.23 15.76
CA GLY A 144 7.33 7.20 15.04
C GLY A 144 5.80 7.15 15.28
N ASN A 145 5.14 8.26 15.62
CA ASN A 145 3.68 8.32 15.77
C ASN A 145 2.99 9.29 14.78
N VAL A 146 1.72 9.02 14.46
CA VAL A 146 0.80 9.79 13.59
C VAL A 146 -0.53 10.07 14.36
N ILE A 147 -1.39 11.03 13.97
CA ILE A 147 -2.80 11.27 14.40
C ILE A 147 -3.61 11.59 13.15
N ILE A 148 -4.94 11.62 13.22
CA ILE A 148 -5.85 12.26 12.24
C ILE A 148 -7.00 12.92 13.04
N ASN A 149 -7.41 14.16 12.73
CA ASN A 149 -8.51 14.84 13.44
C ASN A 149 -9.77 15.03 12.57
N GLN A 150 -10.91 14.60 13.11
CA GLN A 150 -12.25 14.64 12.50
C GLN A 150 -12.88 16.05 12.61
N LYS A 151 -13.63 16.48 11.58
CA LYS A 151 -14.29 17.80 11.54
C LYS A 151 -15.38 17.91 12.62
N ASP A 152 -15.26 18.90 13.50
CA ASP A 152 -16.33 19.26 14.44
C ASP A 152 -17.61 19.63 13.69
N GLY A 153 -18.67 18.83 13.92
CA GLY A 153 -20.02 19.13 13.47
C GLY A 153 -20.52 20.43 14.09
N ASN A 154 -21.03 21.32 13.25
CA ASN A 154 -21.74 22.54 13.66
C ASN A 154 -23.12 22.19 14.24
N PRO A 155 -23.41 22.45 15.53
CA PRO A 155 -24.77 22.33 16.04
C PRO A 155 -25.31 23.74 16.34
N ARG A 156 -26.27 24.21 15.55
CA ARG A 156 -27.44 25.00 16.02
C ARG A 156 -28.25 25.56 14.86
N GLY A 157 -29.49 25.10 14.79
CA GLY A 157 -30.55 25.70 13.99
C GLY A 157 -31.82 24.86 14.05
N MET A 158 -32.51 24.86 15.19
CA MET A 158 -33.93 24.47 15.24
C MET A 158 -34.79 25.74 15.37
N PRO A 159 -35.99 25.75 14.75
CA PRO A 159 -36.73 26.96 14.42
C PRO A 159 -37.60 27.47 15.57
N SER A 160 -37.91 28.76 15.54
CA SER A 160 -38.95 29.40 16.36
C SER A 160 -40.29 29.44 15.62
#